data_AF-A0AAV2J4P8-F1
#
_entry.id   AF-A0AAV2J4P8-F1
#
_cell.length_a   1.000
_cell.length_b   1.000
_cell.length_c   1.000
_cell.angle_alpha   90.00
_cell.angle_beta   90.00
_cell.angle_gamma   90.00
#
_symmetry.space_group_name_H-M   'P 1'
#
loop_
_entity.id
_entity.type
_entity.pdbx_description
1 polymer ?
#
loop_
_entity_poly.entity_id
_entity_poly.type
_entity_poly.pdbx_seq_one_letter_code
_entity_poly.pdbx_strand_id
1 'polypeptide(L)'
;MCVCHITRWLVVIWLIVSLVHLQANALLQYSAAELLKLRHHVPAPLQPPERGHDIPPGIAFQPRRRYVHRGSRQVQKRNNDDKVARMMDKTFALRREEVVREAPMIADFKTRWPALFHVREVSSEFKRITTHLQSKFFAELDAHSAKLLKVYA
;
A
#
# COMPACT_ATOMS: atom_id res chain seq x y z
N MET A 1 -7.26 36.84 -32.13
CA MET A 1 -7.83 36.91 -30.76
C MET A 1 -8.68 35.68 -30.36
N CYS A 2 -8.84 34.63 -31.19
CA CYS A 2 -9.73 33.49 -30.90
C CYS A 2 -9.13 32.35 -30.05
N VAL A 3 -7.80 32.27 -29.90
CA VAL A 3 -7.15 31.14 -29.20
C VAL A 3 -7.29 31.22 -27.68
N CYS A 4 -7.35 32.43 -27.09
CA CYS A 4 -7.52 32.62 -25.65
C CYS A 4 -8.92 32.28 -25.13
N HIS A 5 -9.93 32.32 -25.99
CA HIS A 5 -11.29 31.96 -25.60
C HIS A 5 -11.38 30.44 -25.49
N ILE A 6 -10.90 29.71 -26.50
CA ILE A 6 -10.95 28.24 -26.56
C ILE A 6 -10.24 27.62 -25.35
N THR A 7 -9.08 28.12 -24.96
CA THR A 7 -8.34 27.60 -23.78
C THR A 7 -9.09 27.84 -22.47
N ARG A 8 -9.74 28.99 -22.31
CA ARG A 8 -10.60 29.27 -21.14
C ARG A 8 -11.78 28.30 -21.06
N TRP A 9 -12.44 28.05 -22.19
CA TRP A 9 -13.56 27.10 -22.24
C TRP A 9 -13.11 25.66 -21.95
N LEU A 10 -11.95 25.24 -22.43
CA LEU A 10 -11.40 23.91 -22.14
C LEU A 10 -11.08 23.73 -20.64
N VAL A 11 -10.53 24.75 -19.97
CA VAL A 11 -10.28 24.70 -18.52
C VAL A 11 -11.57 24.64 -17.72
N VAL A 12 -12.58 25.42 -18.10
CA VAL A 12 -13.90 25.39 -17.44
C VAL A 12 -14.58 24.04 -17.63
N ILE A 13 -14.54 23.47 -18.84
CA ILE A 13 -15.07 22.13 -19.13
C ILE A 13 -14.31 21.08 -18.31
N TRP A 14 -12.97 21.18 -18.21
CA TRP A 14 -12.18 20.24 -17.42
C TRP A 14 -12.46 20.34 -15.92
N LEU A 15 -12.64 21.56 -15.38
CA LEU A 15 -13.05 21.77 -13.99
C LEU A 15 -14.44 21.19 -13.72
N ILE A 16 -15.40 21.38 -14.63
CA ILE A 16 -16.75 20.83 -14.50
C ILE A 16 -16.72 19.30 -14.57
N VAL A 17 -16.01 18.70 -15.54
CA VAL A 17 -15.84 17.25 -15.66
C VAL A 17 -15.16 16.67 -14.42
N SER A 18 -14.15 17.34 -13.88
CA SER A 18 -13.46 16.92 -12.66
C SER A 18 -14.36 17.03 -11.41
N LEU A 19 -15.24 18.04 -11.34
CA LEU A 19 -16.20 18.21 -10.25
C LEU A 19 -17.31 17.14 -10.31
N VAL A 20 -17.75 16.76 -11.51
CA VAL A 20 -18.73 15.69 -11.74
C VAL A 20 -18.11 14.31 -11.45
N HIS A 21 -16.85 14.07 -11.84
CA HIS A 21 -16.13 12.83 -11.50
C HIS A 21 -15.79 12.72 -10.01
N LEU A 22 -15.65 13.85 -9.29
CA LEU A 22 -15.44 13.85 -7.85
C LEU A 22 -16.70 13.42 -7.06
N GLN A 23 -17.90 13.68 -7.60
CA GLN A 23 -19.17 13.25 -7.00
C GLN A 23 -19.41 11.73 -7.13
N ALA A 24 -18.87 11.09 -8.18
CA ALA A 24 -19.09 9.67 -8.43
C ALA A 24 -18.43 8.71 -7.42
N ASN A 25 -17.49 9.20 -6.60
CA ASN A 25 -16.81 8.37 -5.60
C ASN A 25 -17.48 8.40 -4.20
N ALA A 26 -18.53 9.20 -4.00
CA ALA A 26 -19.18 9.34 -2.69
C ALA A 26 -20.50 8.57 -2.53
N LEU A 27 -21.06 7.99 -3.60
CA LEU A 27 -22.37 7.31 -3.57
C LEU A 27 -22.33 5.80 -3.77
N LEU A 28 -21.16 5.19 -4.01
CA LEU A 28 -21.01 3.73 -4.11
C LEU A 28 -20.53 3.08 -2.80
N GLN A 29 -20.44 3.83 -1.71
CA GLN A 29 -20.20 3.26 -0.38
C GLN A 29 -21.55 3.06 0.30
N TYR A 30 -22.18 1.90 0.01
CA TYR A 30 -23.26 1.25 0.75
C TYR A 30 -23.98 2.09 1.81
N SER A 31 -25.24 2.45 1.53
CA SER A 31 -26.13 3.07 2.51
C SER A 31 -26.24 2.20 3.77
N ALA A 32 -26.25 2.82 4.94
CA ALA A 32 -26.36 2.14 6.23
C ALA A 32 -27.59 1.20 6.32
N ALA A 33 -28.62 1.44 5.52
CA ALA A 33 -29.80 0.57 5.41
C ALA A 33 -29.51 -0.79 4.74
N GLU A 34 -28.58 -0.83 3.78
CA GLU A 34 -28.13 -2.08 3.14
C GLU A 34 -27.32 -2.94 4.13
N LEU A 35 -26.50 -2.30 4.96
CA LEU A 35 -25.76 -2.98 6.04
C LEU A 35 -26.69 -3.56 7.12
N LEU A 36 -27.81 -2.89 7.39
CA LEU A 36 -28.81 -3.38 8.34
C LEU A 36 -29.60 -4.57 7.79
N LYS A 37 -29.89 -4.59 6.49
CA LYS A 37 -30.51 -5.75 5.84
C LYS A 37 -29.61 -7.00 5.87
N LEU A 38 -28.30 -6.84 5.72
CA LEU A 38 -27.35 -7.96 5.84
C LEU A 38 -27.26 -8.54 7.27
N ARG A 39 -27.53 -7.71 8.30
CA ARG A 39 -27.52 -8.14 9.71
C ARG A 39 -28.66 -9.11 10.04
N HIS A 40 -29.81 -8.99 9.37
CA HIS A 40 -30.96 -9.86 9.62
C HIS A 40 -30.82 -11.26 9.02
N HIS A 41 -29.81 -11.49 8.16
CA HIS A 41 -29.60 -12.79 7.51
C HIS A 41 -28.50 -13.66 8.13
N VAL A 42 -27.78 -13.16 9.16
CA VAL A 42 -26.78 -13.96 9.87
C VAL A 42 -27.49 -14.76 10.97
N PRO A 43 -27.55 -16.10 10.90
CA PRO A 43 -28.16 -16.89 11.95
C PRO A 43 -27.34 -16.74 13.23
N ALA A 44 -28.04 -16.55 14.35
CA ALA A 44 -27.44 -16.37 15.66
C ALA A 44 -26.48 -17.53 16.00
N PRO A 45 -25.33 -17.27 16.66
CA PRO A 45 -24.49 -18.34 17.15
C PRO A 45 -25.30 -19.23 18.09
N LEU A 46 -25.32 -20.54 17.81
CA LEU A 46 -25.90 -21.55 18.69
C LEU A 46 -25.36 -21.36 20.12
N GLN A 47 -26.27 -21.20 21.08
CA GLN A 47 -25.96 -21.05 22.49
C GLN A 47 -25.15 -22.28 22.97
N PRO A 48 -24.07 -22.10 23.77
CA PRO A 48 -23.44 -23.23 24.44
C PRO A 48 -24.41 -23.80 25.50
N PRO A 49 -24.37 -25.13 25.75
CA PRO A 49 -25.32 -25.77 26.65
C PRO A 49 -25.18 -25.26 28.09
N GLU A 50 -26.27 -24.70 28.60
CA GLU A 50 -26.46 -24.39 30.01
C GLU A 50 -26.55 -25.70 30.83
N ARG A 51 -25.52 -26.02 31.61
CA ARG A 51 -25.69 -26.77 32.86
C ARG A 51 -24.48 -26.61 33.78
N GLY A 52 -24.77 -26.18 35.00
CA GLY A 52 -23.80 -25.73 35.99
C GLY A 52 -23.12 -26.82 36.80
N HIS A 53 -21.93 -26.47 37.27
CA HIS A 53 -21.37 -26.90 38.55
C HIS A 53 -20.38 -25.82 39.00
N ASP A 54 -20.79 -25.10 40.03
CA ASP A 54 -20.04 -24.30 41.01
C ASP A 54 -18.58 -23.92 40.65
N ILE A 55 -18.38 -22.67 40.20
CA ILE A 55 -17.07 -22.03 40.09
C ILE A 55 -16.99 -20.90 41.15
N PRO A 56 -15.93 -20.81 41.99
CA PRO A 56 -15.82 -19.88 43.12
C PRO A 56 -15.90 -18.40 42.71
N PRO A 57 -16.27 -17.47 43.62
CA PRO A 57 -16.35 -16.04 43.32
C PRO A 57 -14.93 -15.44 43.30
N GLY A 58 -14.20 -15.68 42.21
CA GLY A 58 -12.83 -15.21 42.04
C GLY A 58 -12.47 -14.80 40.61
N ILE A 59 -13.36 -15.00 39.64
CA ILE A 59 -13.13 -14.62 38.25
C ILE A 59 -14.26 -13.69 37.83
N ALA A 60 -14.20 -12.46 38.32
CA ALA A 60 -14.81 -11.37 37.59
C ALA A 60 -14.28 -11.45 36.16
N PHE A 61 -15.18 -11.67 35.19
CA PHE A 61 -14.90 -11.42 33.78
C PHE A 61 -14.41 -9.97 33.68
N GLN A 62 -13.10 -9.77 33.73
CA GLN A 62 -12.50 -8.52 33.30
C GLN A 62 -12.83 -8.42 31.81
N PRO A 63 -13.66 -7.46 31.38
CA PRO A 63 -13.72 -7.14 29.97
C PRO A 63 -12.34 -6.61 29.65
N ARG A 64 -11.54 -7.40 28.92
CA ARG A 64 -10.25 -6.98 28.38
C ARG A 64 -10.48 -5.91 27.32
N ARG A 65 -11.00 -4.74 27.73
CA ARG A 65 -10.90 -3.50 26.96
C ARG A 65 -9.45 -3.08 27.07
N ARG A 66 -8.64 -3.63 26.17
CA ARG A 66 -7.27 -3.14 25.99
C ARG A 66 -7.40 -1.72 25.44
N TYR A 67 -7.32 -0.72 26.32
CA TYR A 67 -6.98 0.63 25.93
C TYR A 67 -5.59 0.55 25.32
N VAL A 68 -5.53 0.39 24.00
CA VAL A 68 -4.26 0.40 23.27
C VAL A 68 -3.78 1.84 23.33
N HIS A 69 -2.87 2.12 24.28
CA HIS A 69 -2.21 3.41 24.43
C HIS A 69 -1.69 3.88 23.06
N ARG A 70 -1.76 5.19 22.81
CA ARG A 70 -1.36 5.81 21.54
C ARG A 70 0.03 5.36 21.09
N GLY A 71 0.96 5.17 22.03
CA GLY A 71 2.30 4.62 21.79
C GLY A 71 2.27 3.19 21.22
N SER A 72 1.42 2.31 21.74
CA SER A 72 1.32 0.92 21.29
C SER A 72 0.81 0.80 19.84
N ARG A 73 -0.12 1.68 19.41
CA ARG A 73 -0.57 1.71 17.99
C ARG A 73 0.54 2.18 17.05
N GLN A 74 1.31 3.18 17.47
CA GLN A 74 2.43 3.71 16.68
C GLN A 74 3.55 2.68 16.55
N VAL A 75 3.91 1.99 17.63
CA VAL A 75 4.90 0.90 17.60
C VAL A 75 4.43 -0.25 16.71
N GLN A 76 3.16 -0.65 16.82
CA GLN A 76 2.60 -1.69 15.96
C GLN A 76 2.63 -1.28 14.48
N LYS A 77 2.28 -0.03 14.17
CA LYS A 77 2.36 0.50 12.80
C LYS A 77 3.79 0.47 12.26
N ARG A 78 4.77 0.96 13.03
CA ARG A 78 6.18 0.94 12.63
C ARG A 78 6.69 -0.47 12.37
N ASN A 79 6.38 -1.41 13.27
CA ASN A 79 6.77 -2.81 13.10
C ASN A 79 6.16 -3.42 11.84
N ASN A 80 4.89 -3.12 11.54
CA ASN A 80 4.26 -3.55 10.29
C ASN A 80 4.96 -2.94 9.07
N ASP A 81 5.26 -1.63 9.09
CA ASP A 81 5.95 -0.99 7.98
C ASP A 81 7.36 -1.57 7.77
N ASP A 82 8.08 -1.88 8.84
CA ASP A 82 9.42 -2.48 8.76
C ASP A 82 9.37 -3.93 8.25
N LYS A 83 8.33 -4.68 8.63
CA LYS A 83 8.06 -6.01 8.07
C LYS A 83 7.78 -5.92 6.58
N VAL A 84 6.99 -4.94 6.14
CA VAL A 84 6.71 -4.70 4.72
C VAL A 84 8.02 -4.35 4.00
N ALA A 85 8.82 -3.43 4.52
CA ALA A 85 10.08 -3.02 3.89
C ALA A 85 11.05 -4.21 3.69
N ARG A 86 11.15 -5.12 4.68
CA ARG A 86 11.96 -6.35 4.59
C ARG A 86 11.40 -7.34 3.57
N MET A 87 10.08 -7.49 3.50
CA MET A 87 9.43 -8.35 2.50
C MET A 87 9.69 -7.82 1.09
N MET A 88 9.53 -6.51 0.90
CA MET A 88 9.82 -5.83 -0.36
C MET A 88 11.29 -6.06 -0.76
N ASP A 89 12.23 -5.96 0.18
CA ASP A 89 13.66 -6.20 -0.13
C ASP A 89 13.90 -7.57 -0.79
N LYS A 90 13.27 -8.60 -0.24
CA LYS A 90 13.41 -9.98 -0.73
C LYS A 90 12.72 -10.21 -2.07
N THR A 91 11.60 -9.53 -2.33
CA THR A 91 10.83 -9.71 -3.56
C THR A 91 11.21 -8.74 -4.68
N PHE A 92 12.29 -7.98 -4.50
CA PHE A 92 12.75 -6.99 -5.47
C PHE A 92 13.01 -7.58 -6.87
N ALA A 93 13.76 -8.69 -6.93
CA ALA A 93 14.11 -9.32 -8.20
C ALA A 93 12.88 -9.78 -8.99
N LEU A 94 11.96 -10.49 -8.33
CA LEU A 94 10.71 -10.99 -8.91
C LEU A 94 9.83 -9.84 -9.43
N ARG A 95 9.67 -8.78 -8.64
CA ARG A 95 8.88 -7.61 -9.05
C ARG A 95 9.47 -6.90 -10.26
N ARG A 96 10.79 -6.72 -10.29
CA ARG A 96 11.46 -6.12 -11.44
C ARG A 96 11.30 -6.99 -12.68
N GLU A 97 11.42 -8.30 -12.54
CA GLU A 97 11.21 -9.23 -13.64
C GLU A 97 9.80 -9.12 -14.21
N GLU A 98 8.79 -9.13 -13.34
CA GLU A 98 7.38 -8.97 -13.73
C GLU A 98 7.14 -7.64 -14.48
N VAL A 99 7.63 -6.53 -13.94
CA VAL A 99 7.46 -5.20 -14.56
C VAL A 99 8.18 -5.10 -15.91
N VAL A 100 9.41 -5.65 -16.01
CA VAL A 100 10.24 -5.50 -17.21
C VAL A 100 9.86 -6.50 -18.30
N ARG A 101 9.51 -7.74 -17.94
CA ARG A 101 9.23 -8.82 -18.90
C ARG A 101 7.75 -8.97 -19.22
N GLU A 102 6.89 -8.93 -18.20
CA GLU A 102 5.47 -9.24 -18.36
C GLU A 102 4.61 -8.01 -18.64
N ALA A 103 5.10 -6.82 -18.28
CA ALA A 103 4.42 -5.54 -18.47
C ALA A 103 2.92 -5.60 -18.11
N PRO A 104 2.56 -6.04 -16.89
CA PRO A 104 1.18 -6.32 -16.52
C PRO A 104 0.33 -5.04 -16.46
N MET A 105 -0.99 -5.20 -16.56
CA MET A 105 -1.92 -4.09 -16.35
C MET A 105 -1.79 -3.55 -14.91
N ILE A 106 -1.88 -2.23 -14.75
CA ILE A 106 -1.66 -1.56 -13.46
C ILE A 106 -2.60 -2.06 -12.35
N ALA A 107 -3.82 -2.47 -12.72
CA ALA A 107 -4.79 -3.04 -11.79
C ALA A 107 -4.29 -4.36 -11.19
N ASP A 108 -3.80 -5.27 -12.03
CA ASP A 108 -3.28 -6.58 -11.63
C ASP A 108 -1.96 -6.44 -10.88
N PHE A 109 -1.13 -5.48 -11.28
CA PHE A 109 0.11 -5.17 -10.57
C PHE A 109 -0.17 -4.65 -9.15
N LYS A 110 -1.23 -3.83 -9.00
CA LYS A 110 -1.65 -3.29 -7.71
C LYS A 110 -2.22 -4.34 -6.76
N THR A 111 -2.92 -5.36 -7.26
CA THR A 111 -3.44 -6.44 -6.42
C THR A 111 -2.30 -7.32 -5.88
N ARG A 112 -1.28 -7.58 -6.70
CA ARG A 112 -0.10 -8.37 -6.28
C ARG A 112 0.84 -7.57 -5.37
N TRP A 113 1.07 -6.30 -5.68
CA TRP A 113 2.07 -5.46 -5.00
C TRP A 113 1.48 -4.14 -4.47
N PRO A 114 0.50 -4.18 -3.55
CA PRO A 114 -0.18 -2.97 -3.07
C PRO A 114 0.77 -2.01 -2.33
N ALA A 115 1.84 -2.54 -1.75
CA ALA A 115 2.86 -1.75 -1.06
C ALA A 115 3.62 -0.81 -2.02
N LEU A 116 3.74 -1.14 -3.31
CA LEU A 116 4.35 -0.27 -4.33
C LEU A 116 3.52 0.98 -4.65
N PHE A 117 2.31 1.10 -4.11
CA PHE A 117 1.50 2.32 -4.27
C PHE A 117 1.61 3.25 -3.06
N HIS A 118 2.56 2.96 -2.15
CA HIS A 118 2.91 3.84 -1.04
C HIS A 118 4.22 4.56 -1.32
N VAL A 119 4.23 5.89 -1.15
CA VAL A 119 5.38 6.77 -1.46
C VAL A 119 6.68 6.30 -0.80
N ARG A 120 6.61 5.83 0.46
CA ARG A 120 7.76 5.31 1.20
C ARG A 120 8.41 4.12 0.51
N GLU A 121 7.61 3.16 0.08
CA GLU A 121 8.11 1.93 -0.55
C GLU A 121 8.60 2.21 -1.96
N VAL A 122 7.89 3.02 -2.75
CA VAL A 122 8.35 3.47 -4.08
C VAL A 122 9.70 4.17 -4.00
N SER A 123 9.87 5.08 -3.04
CA SER A 123 11.14 5.78 -2.84
C SER A 123 12.28 4.82 -2.48
N SER A 124 11.98 3.77 -1.71
CA SER A 124 12.95 2.74 -1.32
C SER A 124 13.31 1.83 -2.49
N GLU A 125 12.35 1.53 -3.37
CA GLU A 125 12.57 0.79 -4.61
C GLU A 125 13.48 1.53 -5.59
N PHE A 126 13.26 2.83 -5.78
CA PHE A 126 14.16 3.64 -6.60
C PHE A 126 15.60 3.60 -6.07
N LYS A 127 15.78 3.67 -4.75
CA LYS A 127 17.10 3.52 -4.13
C LYS A 127 17.71 2.16 -4.45
N ARG A 128 16.96 1.06 -4.28
CA ARG A 128 17.43 -0.30 -4.60
C ARG A 128 17.93 -0.42 -6.04
N ILE A 129 17.21 0.15 -7.00
CA ILE A 129 17.63 0.17 -8.42
C ILE A 129 18.97 0.90 -8.58
N THR A 130 19.12 2.07 -7.95
CA THR A 130 20.34 2.90 -8.09
C THR A 130 21.57 2.29 -7.41
N THR A 131 21.41 1.61 -6.26
CA THR A 131 22.53 1.03 -5.51
C THR A 131 23.29 -0.02 -6.32
N HIS A 132 22.57 -0.90 -7.02
CA HIS A 132 23.20 -1.92 -7.88
C HIS A 132 23.94 -1.32 -9.08
N LEU A 133 23.48 -0.19 -9.60
CA LEU A 133 24.13 0.47 -10.72
C LEU A 133 25.45 1.12 -10.30
N GLN A 134 25.47 1.80 -9.14
CA GLN A 134 26.68 2.44 -8.63
C GLN A 134 27.78 1.42 -8.36
N SER A 135 27.47 0.33 -7.65
CA SER A 135 28.47 -0.70 -7.36
C SER A 135 29.01 -1.36 -8.63
N LYS A 136 28.14 -1.67 -9.59
CA LYS A 136 28.55 -2.21 -10.89
C LYS A 136 29.42 -1.23 -11.67
N PHE A 137 29.05 0.05 -11.70
CA PHE A 137 29.82 1.08 -12.38
C PHE A 137 31.23 1.20 -11.81
N PHE A 138 31.38 1.27 -10.47
CA PHE A 138 32.71 1.34 -9.86
C PHE A 138 33.54 0.08 -10.11
N ALA A 139 32.92 -1.10 -10.05
CA ALA A 139 33.62 -2.35 -10.37
C ALA A 139 34.15 -2.37 -11.83
N GLU A 140 33.33 -1.95 -12.80
CA GLU A 140 33.74 -1.84 -14.20
C GLU A 140 34.78 -0.72 -14.42
N LEU A 141 34.64 0.40 -13.72
CA LEU A 141 35.60 1.49 -13.75
C LEU A 141 36.96 1.02 -13.24
N ASP A 142 37.01 0.31 -12.12
CA ASP A 142 38.25 -0.26 -11.56
C ASP A 142 38.90 -1.24 -12.55
N ALA A 143 38.11 -2.12 -13.19
CA ALA A 143 38.59 -3.06 -14.20
C ALA A 143 39.21 -2.37 -15.44
N HIS A 144 38.69 -1.21 -15.84
CA HIS A 144 39.16 -0.47 -17.01
C HIS A 144 40.10 0.70 -16.71
N SER A 145 40.25 1.08 -15.44
CA SER A 145 41.03 2.22 -14.99
C SER A 145 42.48 2.19 -15.49
N ALA A 146 43.16 1.03 -15.38
CA ALA A 146 44.53 0.85 -15.83
C ALA A 146 44.69 1.04 -17.36
N LYS A 147 43.67 0.68 -18.15
CA LYS A 147 43.67 0.88 -19.60
C LYS A 147 43.41 2.34 -19.95
N LEU A 148 42.48 2.99 -19.24
CA LEU A 148 42.21 4.42 -19.41
C LEU A 148 43.47 5.25 -19.10
N LEU A 149 44.14 4.99 -17.98
CA LEU A 149 45.37 5.69 -17.61
C LEU A 149 46.46 5.58 -18.67
N LYS A 150 46.59 4.43 -19.35
CA LYS A 150 47.56 4.25 -20.46
C LYS A 150 47.24 5.05 -21.72
N VAL A 151 45.97 5.40 -21.96
CA VAL A 151 45.56 6.20 -23.13
C VAL A 151 45.79 7.69 -22.89
N TYR A 152 45.77 8.11 -21.63
CA TYR A 152 45.94 9.51 -21.22
C TYR A 152 47.31 9.82 -20.60
N ALA A 153 48.21 8.83 -20.55
CA ALA A 153 49.62 8.99 -20.17
C ALA A 153 50.47 9.20 -21.44
#